data_AF-A0A090X9G3-F1
#
_entry.id   AF-A0A090X9G3-F1
#
_cell.length_a   1.000
_cell.length_b   1.000
_cell.length_c   1.000
_cell.angle_alpha   90.00
_cell.angle_beta   90.00
_cell.angle_gamma   90.00
#
_symmetry.space_group_name_H-M   'P 1'
#
loop_
_entity.id
_entity.type
_entity.pdbx_description
1 polymer ?
#
loop_
_entity_poly.entity_id
_entity_poly.type
_entity_poly.pdbx_seq_one_letter_code
_entity_poly.pdbx_strand_id
1 'polypeptide(L)'
;MIVIFFLVILLLSRSVVILPEKTEGDYPDANEVMQKLPRTYLLQSLGNFTNLNCAYQVFHNATKRNKTFRMYDSYFLYTDGSSYHQAYYVKNVTNYTILLGTHRKPRLPPTATREILFSNMKSCMVIRNLRLP
;
A
#
# COMPACT_ATOMS: atom_id res chain seq x y z
N MET A 1 -27.34 -16.85 -41.00
CA MET A 1 -26.08 -16.43 -40.35
C MET A 1 -26.37 -15.58 -39.12
N ILE A 2 -27.09 -16.15 -38.14
CA ILE A 2 -27.45 -15.48 -36.88
C ILE A 2 -26.67 -16.10 -35.71
N VAL A 3 -26.37 -17.40 -35.80
CA VAL A 3 -25.65 -18.18 -34.77
C VAL A 3 -24.22 -17.68 -34.51
N ILE A 4 -23.52 -17.21 -35.55
CA ILE A 4 -22.14 -16.68 -35.42
C ILE A 4 -22.14 -15.38 -34.61
N PHE A 5 -23.17 -14.54 -34.76
CA PHE A 5 -23.27 -13.26 -34.06
C PHE A 5 -23.45 -13.45 -32.55
N PHE A 6 -24.25 -14.45 -32.14
CA PHE A 6 -24.41 -14.80 -30.73
C PHE A 6 -23.14 -15.44 -30.12
N LEU A 7 -22.37 -16.22 -30.90
CA LEU A 7 -21.12 -16.81 -30.42
C LEU A 7 -20.04 -15.73 -30.17
N VAL A 8 -19.96 -14.71 -31.03
CA VAL A 8 -19.03 -13.59 -30.87
C VAL A 8 -19.37 -12.75 -29.63
N ILE A 9 -20.65 -12.50 -29.39
CA ILE A 9 -21.12 -11.79 -28.18
C ILE A 9 -20.81 -12.60 -26.90
N LEU A 10 -21.01 -13.92 -26.93
CA LEU A 10 -20.68 -14.81 -25.82
C LEU A 10 -19.17 -14.86 -25.53
N LEU A 11 -18.32 -14.85 -26.57
CA LEU A 11 -16.86 -14.79 -26.39
C LEU A 11 -16.40 -13.43 -25.83
N LEU A 12 -17.03 -12.32 -26.24
CA LEU A 12 -16.71 -10.99 -25.72
C LEU A 12 -17.17 -10.78 -24.27
N SER A 13 -18.24 -11.46 -23.86
CA SER A 13 -18.78 -11.37 -22.49
C SER A 13 -17.94 -12.08 -21.41
N ARG A 14 -16.99 -12.93 -21.80
CA ARG A 14 -16.07 -13.62 -20.86
C ARG A 14 -14.83 -12.82 -20.49
N SER A 15 -14.66 -11.62 -21.04
CA SER A 15 -13.53 -10.72 -20.76
C SER A 15 -13.89 -9.60 -19.80
N VAL A 16 -14.89 -9.79 -18.94
CA VAL A 16 -15.01 -8.94 -17.74
C VAL A 16 -13.91 -9.41 -16.77
N VAL A 17 -12.69 -8.97 -17.05
CA VAL A 17 -11.73 -8.75 -15.98
C VAL A 17 -12.47 -7.82 -15.03
N ILE A 18 -12.84 -8.35 -13.87
CA ILE A 18 -13.33 -7.58 -12.74
C ILE A 18 -12.12 -6.75 -12.28
N LEU A 19 -11.77 -5.72 -13.05
CA LEU A 19 -11.07 -4.59 -12.49
C LEU A 19 -12.05 -4.01 -11.48
N PRO A 20 -11.67 -3.86 -10.21
CA PRO A 20 -12.49 -3.08 -9.30
C PRO A 20 -12.74 -1.74 -10.00
N GLU A 21 -14.02 -1.40 -10.09
CA GLU A 21 -14.46 -0.09 -10.56
C GLU A 21 -13.53 0.95 -9.95
N LYS A 22 -12.95 1.82 -10.78
CA LYS A 22 -11.93 2.78 -10.36
C LYS A 22 -12.61 3.81 -9.47
N THR A 23 -12.87 3.44 -8.23
CA THR A 23 -13.46 4.30 -7.20
C THR A 23 -12.38 5.32 -6.89
N GLU A 24 -12.46 6.48 -7.55
CA GLU A 24 -11.64 7.61 -7.16
C GLU A 24 -11.95 7.91 -5.68
N GLY A 25 -10.91 7.91 -4.85
CA GLY A 25 -11.06 8.14 -3.41
C GLY A 25 -10.95 6.87 -2.61
N ASP A 26 -11.95 6.00 -2.63
CA ASP A 26 -12.06 4.89 -1.68
C ASP A 26 -11.43 3.58 -2.19
N TYR A 27 -10.73 2.88 -1.29
CA TYR A 27 -10.04 1.61 -1.57
C TYR A 27 -9.20 1.61 -2.87
N PRO A 28 -8.35 2.64 -3.09
CA PRO A 28 -7.61 2.79 -4.33
C PRO A 28 -6.57 1.69 -4.55
N ASP A 29 -6.11 1.52 -5.79
CA ASP A 29 -4.95 0.68 -6.09
C ASP A 29 -3.71 1.17 -5.32
N ALA A 30 -3.19 0.33 -4.43
CA ALA A 30 -2.10 0.72 -3.56
C ALA A 30 -0.77 0.90 -4.30
N ASN A 31 -0.54 0.27 -5.45
CA ASN A 31 0.67 0.54 -6.24
C ASN A 31 0.65 1.96 -6.78
N GLU A 32 -0.50 2.43 -7.27
CA GLU A 32 -0.66 3.80 -7.76
C GLU A 32 -0.47 4.82 -6.63
N VAL A 33 -1.08 4.59 -5.46
CA VAL A 33 -0.91 5.49 -4.30
C VAL A 33 0.54 5.55 -3.85
N MET A 34 1.22 4.40 -3.72
CA MET A 34 2.63 4.34 -3.30
C MET A 34 3.55 5.11 -4.24
N GLN A 35 3.25 5.10 -5.54
CA GLN A 35 4.02 5.81 -6.54
C GLN A 35 3.78 7.32 -6.50
N LYS A 36 2.51 7.74 -6.35
CA LYS A 36 2.13 9.16 -6.36
C LYS A 36 2.38 9.87 -5.03
N LEU A 37 2.31 9.14 -3.92
CA LEU A 37 2.52 9.64 -2.56
C LEU A 37 3.69 8.90 -1.88
N PRO A 38 4.93 9.02 -2.41
CA PRO A 38 6.08 8.28 -1.90
C PRO A 38 6.51 8.73 -0.50
N ARG A 39 6.13 9.92 -0.06
CA ARG A 39 6.33 10.41 1.31
C ARG A 39 5.07 11.11 1.79
N THR A 40 4.60 10.77 2.99
CA THR A 40 3.43 11.39 3.61
C THR A 40 3.63 11.56 5.11
N TYR A 41 3.04 12.62 5.66
CA TYR A 41 3.14 12.97 7.08
C TYR A 41 1.84 12.61 7.80
N LEU A 42 1.97 12.15 9.03
CA LEU A 42 0.83 11.82 9.88
C LEU A 42 0.22 13.11 10.41
N LEU A 43 -0.94 13.47 9.87
CA LEU A 43 -1.72 14.61 10.37
C LEU A 43 -2.57 14.22 11.59
N GLN A 44 -3.19 13.03 11.54
CA GLN A 44 -4.09 12.54 12.58
C GLN A 44 -4.06 11.02 12.64
N SER A 45 -4.26 10.47 13.84
CA SER A 45 -4.41 9.02 14.07
C SER A 45 -5.50 8.74 15.08
N LEU A 46 -6.10 7.54 14.98
CA LEU A 46 -6.94 6.97 16.04
C LEU A 46 -6.09 6.33 17.16
N GLY A 47 -4.81 6.07 16.91
CA GLY A 47 -3.88 5.62 17.95
C GLY A 47 -3.50 6.78 18.87
N ASN A 48 -3.42 6.51 20.17
CA ASN A 48 -2.95 7.49 21.14
C ASN A 48 -1.41 7.51 21.16
N PHE A 49 -0.81 8.52 20.52
CA PHE A 49 0.62 8.76 20.56
C PHE A 49 0.90 9.96 21.47
N THR A 50 1.10 9.70 22.76
CA THR A 50 1.58 10.73 23.69
C THR A 50 2.98 11.18 23.28
N ASN A 51 3.22 12.50 23.31
CA ASN A 51 4.55 13.08 23.08
C ASN A 51 5.12 12.88 21.66
N LEU A 52 4.28 12.63 20.64
CA LEU A 52 4.73 12.56 19.25
C LEU A 52 4.78 13.97 18.64
N ASN A 53 5.96 14.41 18.23
CA ASN A 53 6.16 15.70 17.56
C ASN A 53 5.88 15.58 16.04
N CYS A 54 6.37 14.50 15.42
CA CYS A 54 6.16 14.26 14.00
C CYS A 54 6.21 12.77 13.70
N ALA A 55 5.37 12.31 12.79
CA ALA A 55 5.54 11.01 12.15
C ALA A 55 5.34 11.14 10.65
N TYR A 56 6.07 10.34 9.89
CA TYR A 56 5.92 10.27 8.46
C TYR A 56 6.28 8.88 7.97
N GLN A 57 5.86 8.57 6.76
CA GLN A 57 6.16 7.30 6.11
C GLN A 57 6.68 7.51 4.70
N VAL A 58 7.48 6.56 4.23
CA VAL A 58 8.17 6.61 2.95
C VAL A 58 8.06 5.28 2.22
N PHE A 59 7.60 5.32 0.98
CA PHE A 59 7.74 4.24 0.01
C PHE A 59 8.94 4.54 -0.89
N HIS A 60 9.85 3.58 -1.03
CA HIS A 60 11.05 3.77 -1.86
C HIS A 60 11.59 2.44 -2.37
N ASN A 61 12.54 2.51 -3.30
CA ASN A 61 13.30 1.35 -3.77
C ASN A 61 14.69 1.35 -3.13
N ALA A 62 15.14 0.21 -2.62
CA ALA A 62 16.47 0.02 -2.08
C ALA A 62 17.19 -1.12 -2.81
N THR A 63 18.44 -0.89 -3.21
CA THR A 63 19.27 -1.90 -3.89
C THR A 63 20.21 -2.57 -2.90
N LYS A 64 20.18 -3.91 -2.82
CA LYS A 64 21.08 -4.70 -1.96
C LYS A 64 21.53 -5.97 -2.66
N ARG A 65 22.85 -6.13 -2.86
CA ARG A 65 23.45 -7.28 -3.57
C ARG A 65 22.83 -7.48 -4.96
N ASN A 66 22.79 -6.41 -5.77
CA ASN A 66 22.27 -6.40 -7.15
C ASN A 66 20.79 -6.76 -7.30
N LYS A 67 20.01 -6.67 -6.22
CA LYS A 67 18.55 -6.82 -6.25
C LYS A 67 17.92 -5.55 -5.70
N THR A 68 16.90 -5.06 -6.40
CA THR A 68 16.08 -3.93 -5.97
C THR A 68 14.87 -4.45 -5.20
N PHE A 69 14.61 -3.83 -4.06
CA PHE A 69 13.49 -4.15 -3.18
C PHE A 69 12.63 -2.92 -3.01
N ARG A 70 11.31 -3.10 -3.07
CA ARG A 70 10.35 -2.08 -2.65
C ARG A 70 10.30 -2.08 -1.11
N MET A 71 10.42 -0.90 -0.53
CA MET A 71 10.52 -0.67 0.90
C MET A 71 9.39 0.24 1.37
N TYR A 72 8.99 0.06 2.62
CA TYR A 72 8.11 0.94 3.37
C TYR A 72 8.76 1.22 4.72
N ASP A 73 8.99 2.49 4.99
CA ASP A 73 9.59 2.95 6.23
C ASP A 73 8.62 3.87 6.96
N SER A 74 8.48 3.69 8.27
CA SER A 74 7.76 4.59 9.16
C SER A 74 8.71 5.20 10.18
N TYR A 75 8.63 6.52 10.32
CA TYR A 75 9.45 7.32 11.22
C TYR A 75 8.56 8.04 12.22
N PHE A 76 9.00 8.07 13.47
CA PHE A 76 8.36 8.75 14.58
C PHE A 76 9.42 9.54 15.33
N LEU A 77 9.17 10.83 15.52
CA LEU A 77 9.99 11.75 16.30
C LEU A 77 9.17 12.22 17.50
N TYR A 78 9.69 11.96 18.69
CA TYR A 78 9.04 12.32 19.94
C TYR A 78 9.56 13.66 20.47
N THR A 79 8.80 14.28 21.37
CA THR A 79 9.13 15.60 21.94
C THR A 79 10.37 15.59 22.84
N ASP A 80 10.77 14.44 23.36
CA ASP A 80 12.02 14.24 24.11
C ASP A 80 13.26 14.14 23.20
N GLY A 81 13.08 14.27 21.88
CA GLY A 81 14.14 14.15 20.88
C GLY A 81 14.44 12.71 20.47
N SER A 82 13.81 11.70 21.10
CA SER A 82 13.96 10.32 20.69
C SER A 82 13.28 10.07 19.35
N SER A 83 13.82 9.12 18.58
CA SER A 83 13.26 8.73 17.29
C SER A 83 13.10 7.23 17.19
N TYR A 84 11.99 6.80 16.61
CA TYR A 84 11.74 5.40 16.25
C TYR A 84 11.61 5.26 14.74
N HIS A 85 12.36 4.33 14.17
CA HIS A 85 12.34 3.99 12.75
C HIS A 85 12.04 2.50 12.60
N GLN A 86 11.05 2.22 11.77
CA GLN A 86 10.67 0.86 11.44
C GLN A 86 10.61 0.70 9.92
N ALA A 87 11.49 -0.14 9.40
CA ALA A 87 11.58 -0.46 7.97
C ALA A 87 10.97 -1.83 7.66
N TYR A 88 10.30 -1.92 6.52
CA TYR A 88 9.71 -3.14 6.00
C TYR A 88 10.01 -3.33 4.51
N TYR A 89 10.13 -4.58 4.10
CA TYR A 89 10.08 -4.98 2.70
C TYR A 89 8.62 -5.13 2.28
N VAL A 90 8.25 -4.53 1.14
CA VAL A 90 6.95 -4.78 0.51
C VAL A 90 7.00 -6.17 -0.12
N LYS A 91 6.21 -7.09 0.44
CA LYS A 91 6.16 -8.50 0.03
C LYS A 91 5.23 -8.71 -1.15
N ASN A 92 4.06 -8.10 -1.07
CA ASN A 92 3.04 -8.17 -2.09
C ASN A 92 2.10 -6.97 -1.94
N VAL A 93 1.44 -6.60 -3.03
CA VAL A 93 0.39 -5.58 -3.06
C VAL A 93 -0.80 -6.19 -3.78
N THR A 94 -1.96 -6.14 -3.15
CA THR A 94 -3.20 -6.71 -3.71
C THR A 94 -4.32 -5.71 -3.50
N ASN A 95 -4.77 -5.10 -4.59
CA ASN A 95 -5.72 -3.99 -4.56
C ASN A 95 -5.23 -2.87 -3.63
N TYR A 96 -6.04 -2.47 -2.64
CA TYR A 96 -5.71 -1.46 -1.62
C TYR A 96 -4.84 -1.98 -0.46
N THR A 97 -4.46 -3.26 -0.48
CA THR A 97 -3.74 -3.91 0.62
C THR A 97 -2.25 -4.06 0.30
N ILE A 98 -1.40 -3.67 1.25
CA ILE A 98 0.06 -3.81 1.21
C ILE A 98 0.49 -4.81 2.28
N LEU A 99 1.09 -5.91 1.84
CA LEU A 99 1.68 -6.92 2.72
C LEU A 99 3.16 -6.60 2.94
N LEU A 100 3.55 -6.46 4.20
CA LEU A 100 4.87 -6.01 4.64
C LEU A 100 5.59 -7.10 5.42
N GLY A 101 6.93 -7.14 5.36
CA GLY A 101 7.73 -8.06 6.16
C GLY A 101 9.07 -7.49 6.58
N THR A 102 9.58 -7.90 7.73
CA THR A 102 10.89 -7.45 8.28
C THR A 102 12.09 -8.06 7.55
N HIS A 103 11.89 -9.11 6.76
CA HIS A 103 12.94 -9.79 6.01
C HIS A 103 12.72 -9.76 4.49
N ARG A 104 13.79 -9.54 3.73
CA ARG A 104 13.76 -9.53 2.25
C ARG A 104 13.43 -10.86 1.56
N LYS A 105 13.55 -11.99 2.26
CA LYS A 105 13.40 -13.32 1.65
C LYS A 105 11.93 -13.52 1.22
N PRO A 106 11.61 -13.78 -0.06
CA PRO A 106 10.21 -13.91 -0.51
C PRO A 106 9.44 -15.04 0.18
N ARG A 107 10.11 -16.14 0.51
CA ARG A 107 9.51 -17.31 1.18
C ARG A 107 9.08 -17.05 2.62
N LEU A 108 9.59 -16.00 3.27
CA LEU A 108 9.18 -15.65 4.62
C LEU A 108 7.86 -14.86 4.57
N PRO A 109 6.88 -15.22 5.40
CA PRO A 109 5.56 -14.61 5.37
C PRO A 109 5.62 -13.11 5.68
N PRO A 110 4.61 -12.33 5.26
CA PRO A 110 4.39 -10.99 5.76
C PRO A 110 4.21 -11.00 7.28
N THR A 111 4.66 -9.93 7.94
CA THR A 111 4.56 -9.73 9.40
C THR A 111 3.70 -8.52 9.75
N ALA A 112 3.26 -7.74 8.75
CA ALA A 112 2.38 -6.60 8.95
C ALA A 112 1.56 -6.33 7.68
N THR A 113 0.42 -5.67 7.85
CA THR A 113 -0.46 -5.27 6.75
C THR A 113 -0.80 -3.79 6.85
N ARG A 114 -0.89 -3.12 5.70
CA ARG A 114 -1.45 -1.77 5.57
C ARG A 114 -2.58 -1.81 4.55
N GLU A 115 -3.71 -1.22 4.89
CA GLU A 115 -4.81 -1.00 3.95
C GLU A 115 -4.90 0.49 3.67
N ILE A 116 -4.96 0.87 2.40
CA ILE A 116 -5.25 2.25 2.00
C ILE A 116 -6.76 2.37 1.84
N LEU A 117 -7.40 2.99 2.83
CA LEU A 117 -8.85 3.12 2.85
C LEU A 117 -9.32 4.24 1.92
N PHE A 118 -8.53 5.31 1.81
CA PHE A 118 -8.81 6.43 0.93
C PHE A 118 -7.52 7.05 0.39
N SER A 119 -7.51 7.57 -0.83
CA SER A 119 -6.50 8.52 -1.31
C SER A 119 -7.03 9.41 -2.42
N ASN A 120 -6.66 10.69 -2.38
CA ASN A 120 -6.86 11.60 -3.50
C ASN A 120 -5.70 11.58 -4.52
N MET A 121 -4.72 10.68 -4.33
CA MET A 121 -3.56 10.46 -5.20
C MET A 121 -2.64 11.68 -5.41
N LYS A 122 -2.87 12.80 -4.71
CA LYS A 122 -2.17 14.07 -4.92
C LYS A 122 -1.53 14.61 -3.66
N SER A 123 -2.21 14.48 -2.53
CA SER A 123 -1.75 15.10 -1.27
C SER A 123 -1.97 14.24 -0.04
N CYS A 124 -2.97 13.36 0.00
CA CYS A 124 -3.29 12.62 1.21
C CYS A 124 -3.83 11.21 0.97
N MET A 125 -3.78 10.42 2.04
CA MET A 125 -4.42 9.12 2.12
C MET A 125 -4.79 8.81 3.57
N VAL A 126 -5.76 7.92 3.74
CA VAL A 126 -6.13 7.33 5.02
C VAL A 126 -5.69 5.87 5.00
N ILE A 127 -4.94 5.47 6.02
CA ILE A 127 -4.42 4.11 6.13
C ILE A 127 -4.90 3.43 7.41
N ARG A 128 -5.13 2.12 7.34
CA ARG A 128 -5.33 1.26 8.50
C ARG A 128 -4.11 0.37 8.70
N ASN A 129 -3.63 0.36 9.94
CA ASN A 129 -2.52 -0.48 10.37
C ASN A 129 -3.07 -1.74 11.04
N LEU A 130 -2.90 -2.90 10.43
CA LEU A 130 -3.28 -4.18 11.01
C LEU A 130 -2.02 -4.89 11.51
N ARG A 131 -2.07 -5.39 12.76
CA ARG A 131 -1.11 -6.38 13.24
C ARG A 131 -1.60 -7.74 12.75
N LEU A 132 -0.75 -8.48 12.05
CA LEU A 132 -1.04 -9.88 11.77
C LEU A 132 -0.93 -10.65 13.10
N PRO A 133 -1.86 -11.58 13.38
CA PRO A 133 -1.85 -12.39 14.60
C PRO A 133 -0.61 -13.27 14.71
#